data_AF-A0A3N5G211-F1
#
_entry.id   AF-A0A3N5G211-F1
#
_cell.length_a   1.000
_cell.length_b   1.000
_cell.length_c   1.000
_cell.angle_alpha   90.00
_cell.angle_beta   90.00
_cell.angle_gamma   90.00
#
_symmetry.space_group_name_H-M   'P 1'
#
loop_
_entity.id
_entity.type
_entity.pdbx_description
1 polymer ?
#
loop_
_entity_poly.entity_id
_entity_poly.type
_entity_poly.pdbx_seq_one_letter_code
_entity_poly.pdbx_strand_id
1 'polypeptide(L)'
;MNEKHLYTLLRVIYKNANINILIREGLSFSKIAELTNEAIIAEFVIQANDKIELSQKGLEKMQELGVKFKKINKEEWIEKDLKSKIPKLDKNFIYLPDQNKLTF
;
A
#
# COMPACT_ATOMS: atom_id res chain seq x y z
N MET A 1 -0.49 -16.84 4.24
CA MET A 1 -0.58 -15.82 3.17
C MET A 1 -1.42 -14.63 3.66
N ASN A 2 -0.90 -13.39 3.57
CA ASN A 2 -1.71 -12.20 3.88
C ASN A 2 -2.62 -11.88 2.68
N GLU A 3 -3.93 -11.95 2.87
CA GLU A 3 -4.92 -11.77 1.80
C GLU A 3 -4.84 -10.41 1.11
N LYS A 4 -4.47 -9.35 1.85
CA LYS A 4 -4.29 -8.00 1.27
C LYS A 4 -3.10 -7.98 0.31
N HIS A 5 -1.98 -8.56 0.72
CA HIS A 5 -0.78 -8.65 -0.11
C HIS A 5 -1.00 -9.54 -1.33
N LEU A 6 -1.74 -10.65 -1.17
CA LEU A 6 -2.16 -11.49 -2.29
C LEU A 6 -2.99 -10.68 -3.29
N TYR A 7 -4.02 -9.96 -2.82
CA TYR A 7 -4.84 -9.11 -3.68
C TYR A 7 -4.00 -8.08 -4.43
N THR A 8 -3.09 -7.38 -3.74
CA THR A 8 -2.19 -6.42 -4.36
C THR A 8 -1.30 -7.08 -5.41
N LEU A 9 -0.74 -8.26 -5.14
CA LEU A 9 0.09 -9.01 -6.09
C LEU A 9 -0.70 -9.42 -7.34
N LEU A 10 -1.87 -10.05 -7.16
CA LEU A 10 -2.73 -10.47 -8.28
C LEU A 10 -3.13 -9.25 -9.12
N ARG A 11 -3.46 -8.12 -8.49
CA ARG A 11 -3.80 -6.88 -9.19
C ARG A 11 -2.62 -6.29 -9.96
N VAL A 12 -1.40 -6.41 -9.44
CA VAL A 12 -0.18 -5.97 -10.12
C VAL A 12 0.04 -6.80 -11.38
N ILE A 13 -0.08 -8.13 -11.29
CA ILE A 13 0.04 -9.04 -12.43
C ILE A 13 -1.05 -8.73 -13.46
N TYR A 14 -2.32 -8.59 -13.04
CA TYR A 14 -3.44 -8.32 -13.93
C TYR A 14 -3.27 -7.05 -14.76
N LYS A 15 -2.74 -5.99 -14.14
CA LYS A 15 -2.60 -4.68 -14.77
C LYS A 15 -1.23 -4.46 -15.39
N ASN A 16 -0.32 -5.45 -15.35
CA ASN A 16 1.10 -5.26 -15.64
C ASN A 16 1.67 -4.02 -14.93
N ALA A 17 1.28 -3.83 -13.66
CA ALA A 17 1.64 -2.66 -12.88
C ALA A 17 3.04 -2.81 -12.24
N ASN A 18 3.54 -1.73 -11.63
CA ASN A 18 4.83 -1.74 -10.96
C ASN A 18 4.75 -2.41 -9.58
N ILE A 19 5.69 -3.31 -9.30
CA ILE A 19 5.82 -4.05 -8.03
C ILE A 19 6.12 -3.16 -6.83
N ASN A 20 6.56 -1.93 -7.05
CA ASN A 20 6.81 -0.91 -6.02
C ASN A 20 5.61 -0.67 -5.10
N ILE A 21 4.38 -0.98 -5.54
CA ILE A 21 3.19 -0.91 -4.68
C ILE A 21 3.32 -1.85 -3.48
N LEU A 22 3.80 -3.08 -3.68
CA LEU A 22 4.02 -4.06 -2.61
C LEU A 22 5.18 -3.62 -1.69
N ILE A 23 6.21 -2.99 -2.25
CA ILE A 23 7.34 -2.45 -1.48
C ILE A 23 6.87 -1.34 -0.55
N ARG A 24 5.97 -0.46 -1.01
CA ARG A 24 5.35 0.58 -0.18
C ARG A 24 4.50 0.02 0.96
N GLU A 25 3.97 -1.20 0.80
CA GLU A 25 3.29 -1.93 1.88
C GLU A 25 4.27 -2.61 2.86
N GLY A 26 5.58 -2.42 2.68
CA GLY A 26 6.62 -2.92 3.58
C GLY A 26 7.17 -4.30 3.22
N LEU A 27 6.84 -4.83 2.03
CA LEU A 27 7.33 -6.13 1.58
C LEU A 27 8.73 -6.04 0.99
N SER A 28 9.61 -6.96 1.39
CA SER A 28 10.89 -7.17 0.73
C SER A 28 10.73 -7.95 -0.57
N PHE A 29 11.69 -7.82 -1.49
CA PHE A 29 11.70 -8.60 -2.74
C PHE A 29 11.66 -10.11 -2.50
N SER A 30 12.38 -10.61 -1.48
CA SER A 30 12.34 -12.02 -1.09
C SER A 30 10.92 -12.46 -0.73
N LYS A 31 10.20 -11.64 0.06
CA LYS A 31 8.85 -11.97 0.47
C LYS A 31 7.85 -11.92 -0.68
N ILE A 32 8.09 -11.02 -1.63
CA ILE A 32 7.29 -10.95 -2.86
C ILE A 32 7.50 -12.21 -3.69
N ALA A 33 8.74 -12.67 -3.87
CA ALA A 33 9.04 -13.91 -4.57
C ALA A 33 8.39 -15.14 -3.91
N GLU A 34 8.43 -15.23 -2.58
CA GLU A 34 7.69 -16.26 -1.83
C GLU A 34 6.18 -16.19 -2.10
N LEU A 35 5.57 -15.00 -2.03
CA LEU A 35 4.15 -14.80 -2.34
C LEU A 35 3.81 -15.20 -3.79
N THR A 36 4.69 -14.90 -4.74
CA THR A 36 4.52 -15.30 -6.14
C THR A 36 4.56 -16.82 -6.28
N ASN A 37 5.50 -17.49 -5.62
CA ASN A 37 5.58 -18.95 -5.61
C ASN A 37 4.33 -19.57 -4.97
N GLU A 38 3.86 -19.05 -3.84
CA GLU A 38 2.62 -19.51 -3.22
C GLU A 38 1.41 -19.32 -4.16
N ALA A 39 1.36 -18.21 -4.91
CA ALA A 39 0.29 -17.95 -5.89
C ALA A 39 0.34 -18.88 -7.10
N ILE A 40 1.54 -19.30 -7.52
CA ILE A 40 1.72 -20.32 -8.57
C ILE A 40 1.28 -21.69 -8.06
N ILE A 41 1.70 -22.09 -6.85
CA ILE A 41 1.29 -23.36 -6.21
C ILE A 41 -0.22 -23.42 -6.05
N ALA A 42 -0.87 -22.30 -5.72
CA ALA A 42 -2.32 -22.21 -5.61
C ALA A 42 -3.06 -22.15 -6.95
N GLU A 43 -2.33 -22.18 -8.08
CA GLU A 43 -2.83 -22.08 -9.45
C GLU A 43 -3.57 -20.76 -9.73
N PHE A 44 -3.28 -19.70 -8.98
CA PHE A 44 -3.82 -18.37 -9.28
C PHE A 44 -3.06 -17.69 -10.42
N VAL A 45 -1.83 -18.12 -10.65
CA VAL A 45 -0.89 -17.52 -11.58
C VAL A 45 -0.31 -18.62 -12.47
N ILE A 46 -0.28 -18.37 -13.77
CA ILE A 46 0.25 -19.27 -14.80
C ILE A 46 1.48 -18.61 -15.41
N GLN A 47 2.52 -19.39 -15.64
CA GLN A 47 3.69 -18.95 -16.39
C GLN A 47 3.49 -19.36 -17.86
N ALA A 48 3.32 -18.37 -18.74
CA ALA A 48 3.18 -18.58 -20.18
C ALA A 48 4.22 -17.74 -20.92
N ASN A 49 5.10 -18.38 -21.68
CA ASN A 49 6.06 -17.74 -22.60
C ASN A 49 6.82 -16.55 -21.98
N ASP A 50 7.57 -16.80 -20.91
CA ASP A 50 8.33 -15.81 -20.13
C ASP A 50 7.51 -14.68 -19.48
N LYS A 51 6.19 -14.81 -19.47
CA LYS A 51 5.28 -13.90 -18.79
C LYS A 51 4.51 -14.62 -17.70
N ILE A 52 4.14 -13.82 -16.71
CA ILE A 52 3.31 -14.24 -15.59
C ILE A 52 1.91 -13.69 -15.88
N GLU A 53 0.94 -14.58 -16.00
CA GLU A 53 -0.46 -14.25 -16.26
C GLU A 53 -1.36 -14.83 -15.17
N LEU A 54 -2.54 -14.26 -14.99
CA LEU A 54 -3.53 -14.82 -14.07
C LEU A 54 -4.27 -15.98 -14.71
N SER A 55 -4.49 -17.03 -13.94
CA SER A 55 -5.47 -18.04 -14.29
C SER A 55 -6.89 -17.49 -14.11
N GLN A 56 -7.87 -18.20 -14.66
CA GLN A 56 -9.28 -17.94 -14.41
C GLN A 56 -9.61 -17.92 -12.91
N LYS A 57 -9.06 -18.90 -12.16
CA LYS A 57 -9.18 -19.02 -10.71
C LYS A 57 -8.56 -17.84 -9.98
N GLY A 58 -7.40 -17.37 -10.43
CA GLY A 58 -6.75 -16.18 -9.87
C GLY A 58 -7.54 -14.89 -10.12
N LEU A 59 -8.21 -14.79 -11.27
CA LEU A 59 -9.05 -13.65 -11.62
C LEU A 59 -10.31 -13.60 -10.75
N GLU A 60 -10.97 -14.74 -10.54
CA GLU A 60 -12.09 -14.87 -9.61
C GLU A 60 -11.68 -14.51 -8.17
N LYS A 61 -10.54 -15.05 -7.71
CA LYS A 61 -10.01 -14.73 -6.39
C LYS A 61 -9.68 -13.25 -6.24
N MET A 62 -9.09 -12.63 -7.26
CA MET A 62 -8.80 -11.19 -7.26
C MET A 62 -10.09 -10.36 -7.17
N GLN A 63 -11.16 -10.75 -7.86
CA GLN A 63 -12.45 -10.06 -7.79
C GLN A 63 -13.10 -10.19 -6.40
N GLU A 64 -13.10 -11.39 -5.83
CA GLU A 64 -13.60 -11.66 -4.47
C GLU A 64 -12.87 -10.79 -3.44
N LEU A 65 -11.54 -10.80 -3.46
CA LEU A 65 -10.72 -9.98 -2.57
C LEU A 65 -10.87 -8.48 -2.88
N GLY A 66 -11.13 -8.12 -4.14
CA GLY A 66 -11.39 -6.75 -4.56
C GLY A 66 -12.67 -6.17 -3.95
N VAL A 67 -13.71 -6.99 -3.73
CA VAL A 67 -14.91 -6.59 -2.97
C VAL A 67 -14.54 -6.37 -1.50
N LYS A 68 -13.78 -7.30 -0.90
CA LYS A 68 -13.37 -7.25 0.51
C LYS A 68 -12.47 -6.06 0.86
N PHE A 69 -11.53 -5.73 -0.03
CA PHE A 69 -10.54 -4.67 0.15
C PHE A 69 -10.84 -3.41 -0.67
N LYS A 70 -12.04 -3.29 -1.24
CA LYS A 70 -12.49 -2.03 -1.84
C LYS A 70 -12.40 -0.96 -0.77
N LYS A 71 -11.60 0.09 -1.01
CA LYS A 71 -11.49 1.24 -0.09
C LYS A 71 -12.83 1.97 -0.03
N ILE A 72 -13.73 1.50 0.84
CA ILE A 72 -14.97 2.19 1.21
C ILE A 72 -14.63 3.38 2.12
N ASN A 73 -13.51 3.30 2.85
CA ASN A 73 -13.10 4.33 3.79
C ASN A 73 -12.40 5.51 3.07
N LYS A 74 -13.16 6.58 2.84
CA LYS A 74 -12.71 7.82 2.16
C LYS A 74 -11.58 8.54 2.90
N GLU A 75 -11.40 8.28 4.19
CA GLU A 75 -10.31 8.88 4.98
C GLU A 75 -8.92 8.39 4.55
N GLU A 76 -8.82 7.25 3.86
CA GLU A 76 -7.57 6.70 3.32
C GLU A 76 -7.28 7.13 1.87
N TRP A 77 -8.07 8.05 1.31
CA TRP A 77 -7.85 8.56 -0.05
C TRP A 77 -6.69 9.56 -0.10
N ILE A 78 -6.48 10.30 0.98
CA ILE A 78 -5.42 11.28 1.11
C ILE A 78 -4.72 11.00 2.44
N GLU A 79 -3.44 10.68 2.38
CA GLU A 79 -2.62 10.52 3.58
C GLU A 79 -2.54 11.87 4.29
N LYS A 80 -3.04 11.95 5.52
CA LYS A 80 -3.00 13.20 6.30
C LYS A 80 -1.54 13.54 6.57
N ASP A 81 -1.08 14.69 6.08
CA ASP A 81 0.26 15.20 6.40
C ASP A 81 0.30 15.64 7.87
N LEU A 82 0.65 14.71 8.74
CA LEU A 82 0.86 14.97 10.17
C LEU A 82 2.22 15.63 10.44
N LYS A 83 3.18 15.57 9.51
CA LYS A 83 4.53 16.11 9.71
C LYS A 83 4.54 17.63 9.61
N SER A 84 3.79 18.19 8.67
CA SER A 84 3.65 19.65 8.50
C SER A 84 2.57 20.26 9.40
N LYS A 85 1.92 19.46 10.25
CA LYS A 85 0.82 19.94 11.07
C LYS A 85 1.34 20.81 12.21
N ILE A 86 1.10 22.12 12.11
CA ILE A 86 1.37 23.06 13.20
C ILE A 86 0.51 22.67 14.40
N PRO A 87 1.10 22.53 15.61
CA PRO A 87 0.33 22.25 16.82
C PRO A 87 -0.67 23.38 17.05
N LYS A 88 -1.90 23.01 17.45
CA LYS A 88 -2.92 24.01 17.80
C LYS A 88 -2.42 24.78 19.03
N LEU A 89 -2.25 26.09 18.89
CA LEU A 89 -2.01 26.98 20.03
C LEU A 89 -3.29 27.07 20.86
N ASP A 90 -3.13 27.07 22.19
CA ASP A 90 -4.22 27.31 23.11
C ASP A 90 -4.76 28.74 22.92
N LYS A 91 -6.06 28.95 23.15
CA LYS A 91 -6.66 30.30 23.03
C LYS A 91 -6.08 31.29 24.03
N ASN A 92 -5.52 30.80 25.13
CA ASN A 92 -4.87 31.60 26.17
C ASN A 92 -3.34 31.65 26.01
N PHE A 93 -2.80 31.21 24.87
CA PHE A 93 -1.36 31.28 24.63
C PHE A 93 -0.91 32.73 24.46
N ILE A 94 -0.13 33.23 25.41
CA ILE A 94 0.55 34.53 25.32
C ILE A 94 2.02 34.27 24.96
N TYR A 95 2.43 34.72 23.77
CA TYR A 95 3.84 34.69 23.36
C TYR A 95 4.57 35.92 23.91
N LEU A 96 5.57 35.71 24.77
CA LEU A 96 6.46 36.76 25.26
C LEU A 96 7.85 36.56 24.62
N PRO A 97 8.30 37.46 23.73
CA PRO A 97 9.62 37.36 23.13
C PRO A 97 10.72 37.53 24.19
N ASP A 98 11.73 36.67 24.13
CA ASP A 98 12.92 36.75 24.99
C ASP A 98 13.77 37.96 24.56
N GLN A 99 13.85 38.97 25.44
CA GLN A 99 14.59 40.21 25.19
C GLN A 99 16.08 39.95 24.95
N ASN A 100 16.62 38.81 25.38
CA ASN A 100 18.03 38.46 25.22
C ASN A 100 18.35 37.70 23.92
N LYS A 101 17.34 37.41 23.08
CA LYS A 101 17.50 36.75 21.78
C LYS A 101 17.35 37.71 20.59
N LEU A 102 17.57 39.01 20.81
CA LEU A 102 17.73 39.96 19.72
C LEU A 102 19.05 39.64 19.00
N THR A 103 18.95 38.86 17.92
CA THR A 103 20.02 38.76 16.92
C THR A 103 19.76 39.89 15.94
N PHE A 104 20.55 40.97 16.05
CA PHE A 104 20.62 42.04 15.06
C PHE A 104 21.69 41.74 14.01
#